data_AF-A0A961HGE8-F1
#
_entry.id   AF-A0A961HGE8-F1
#
_cell.length_a   1.000
_cell.length_b   1.000
_cell.length_c   1.000
_cell.angle_alpha   90.00
_cell.angle_beta   90.00
_cell.angle_gamma   90.00
#
_symmetry.space_group_name_H-M   'P 1'
#
loop_
_entity.id
_entity.type
_entity.pdbx_description
1 polymer ?
#
loop_
_entity_poly.entity_id
_entity_poly.type
_entity_poly.pdbx_seq_one_letter_code
_entity_poly.pdbx_strand_id
1 'polypeptide(L)'
;MSTRRRTDAEYAELQADIEAGAWLPVSEPVAGTGAQVVLKGGRPAGRKLPSGNTPTTSVRLPVDIKARLDDRAAAEDVKPAEIIRRALVEYLDRHPA
;
A
#
# COMPACT_ATOMS: atom_id res chain seq x y z
N MET A 1 -0.52 -2.21 12.50
CA MET A 1 0.78 -2.53 13.11
C MET A 1 1.24 -1.30 13.86
N SER A 2 1.55 -1.44 15.15
CA SER A 2 1.85 -0.33 16.06
C SER A 2 3.17 0.36 15.66
N THR A 3 3.10 1.65 15.35
CA THR A 3 4.22 2.50 14.93
C THR A 3 4.94 3.09 16.15
N ARG A 4 5.30 2.27 17.14
CA ARG A 4 6.13 2.74 18.27
C ARG A 4 7.59 2.71 17.85
N ARG A 5 8.30 3.84 17.97
CA ARG A 5 9.76 3.88 17.84
C ARG A 5 10.38 3.07 18.97
N ARG A 6 11.42 2.30 18.63
CA ARG A 6 12.24 1.63 19.65
C ARG A 6 12.95 2.67 20.51
N THR A 7 13.12 2.34 21.79
CA THR A 7 13.92 3.14 22.74
C THR A 7 15.41 2.80 22.60
N ASP A 8 16.28 3.66 23.13
CA ASP A 8 17.73 3.45 23.08
C ASP A 8 18.16 2.17 23.82
N ALA A 9 17.46 1.82 24.90
CA ALA A 9 17.68 0.55 25.61
C ALA A 9 17.34 -0.67 24.74
N GLU A 10 16.21 -0.62 24.03
CA GLU A 10 15.81 -1.67 23.08
C GLU A 10 16.79 -1.79 21.89
N TYR A 11 17.49 -0.71 21.53
CA TYR A 11 18.58 -0.77 20.54
C TYR A 11 19.86 -1.38 21.11
N ALA A 12 20.20 -1.10 22.37
CA ALA A 12 21.36 -1.71 23.03
C ALA A 12 21.19 -3.22 23.20
N GLU A 13 19.99 -3.68 23.55
CA GLU A 13 19.64 -5.10 23.59
C GLU A 13 19.79 -5.77 22.22
N LEU A 14 19.26 -5.13 21.16
CA LEU A 14 19.40 -5.63 19.79
C LEU A 14 20.87 -5.73 19.36
N GLN A 15 21.71 -4.78 19.77
CA GLN A 15 23.14 -4.83 19.49
C GLN A 15 23.80 -6.02 20.19
N ALA A 16 23.48 -6.27 21.46
CA ALA A 16 23.98 -7.43 22.20
C ALA A 16 23.56 -8.75 21.54
N ASP A 17 22.32 -8.86 21.03
CA ASP A 17 21.84 -10.04 20.32
C ASP A 17 22.60 -10.29 19.00
N ILE A 18 22.94 -9.22 18.26
CA ILE A 18 23.73 -9.30 17.03
C ILE A 18 25.16 -9.79 17.34
N GLU A 19 25.78 -9.21 18.37
CA GLU A 19 27.13 -9.57 18.83
C GLU A 19 27.18 -11.01 19.37
N ALA A 20 26.13 -11.45 20.06
CA ALA A 20 25.98 -12.82 20.55
C ALA A 20 25.63 -13.84 19.44
N GLY A 21 25.37 -13.39 18.22
CA GLY A 21 24.97 -14.27 17.11
C GLY A 21 23.57 -14.87 17.28
N ALA A 22 22.71 -14.27 18.10
CA ALA A 22 21.35 -14.72 18.38
C ALA A 22 20.36 -14.37 17.25
N TRP A 23 20.78 -14.51 15.99
CA TRP A 23 19.96 -14.25 14.81
C TRP A 23 19.85 -15.51 13.94
N LEU A 24 18.67 -15.71 13.35
CA LEU A 24 18.43 -16.81 12.42
C LEU A 24 18.69 -16.33 10.99
N PRO A 25 19.59 -16.96 10.23
CA PRO A 25 19.74 -16.67 8.81
C PRO A 25 18.44 -16.99 8.08
N VAL A 26 17.98 -16.05 7.26
CA VAL A 26 16.79 -16.22 6.41
C VAL A 26 17.10 -17.08 5.16
N SER A 27 18.39 -17.24 4.83
CA SER A 27 18.88 -18.07 3.72
C SER A 27 20.35 -18.46 3.92
N GLU A 28 20.85 -19.41 3.13
CA GLU A 28 22.27 -19.75 3.10
C GLU A 28 23.13 -18.51 2.72
N PRO A 29 24.25 -18.27 3.43
CA PRO A 29 25.15 -17.17 3.13
C PRO A 29 25.91 -17.41 1.84
N VAL A 30 25.75 -16.53 0.86
CA VAL A 30 26.54 -16.53 -0.38
C VAL A 30 27.87 -15.82 -0.12
N ALA A 31 28.99 -16.54 -0.10
CA ALA A 31 30.33 -15.98 0.07
C ALA A 31 31.14 -16.03 -1.24
N GLY A 32 31.77 -14.92 -1.62
CA GLY A 32 32.67 -14.83 -2.79
C GLY A 32 32.71 -13.46 -3.47
N THR A 33 33.61 -13.29 -4.44
CA THR A 33 33.70 -12.11 -5.32
C THR A 33 32.43 -12.03 -6.17
N GLY A 34 31.50 -11.15 -5.79
CA GLY A 34 30.15 -11.05 -6.35
C GLY A 34 29.03 -11.15 -5.32
N ALA A 35 29.35 -11.42 -4.05
CA ALA A 35 28.41 -11.32 -2.93
C ALA A 35 27.95 -9.87 -2.75
N GLN A 36 26.84 -9.51 -3.40
CA GLN A 36 26.14 -8.27 -3.16
C GLN A 36 24.93 -8.56 -2.29
N VAL A 37 24.85 -7.93 -1.11
CA VAL A 37 23.58 -7.79 -0.40
C VAL A 37 22.75 -6.78 -1.19
N VAL A 38 22.04 -7.25 -2.21
CA VAL A 38 21.01 -6.46 -2.87
C VAL A 38 19.82 -6.40 -1.92
N LEU A 39 19.87 -5.46 -0.97
CA LEU A 39 18.65 -5.00 -0.33
C LEU A 39 17.76 -4.56 -1.50
N LYS A 40 16.63 -5.26 -1.70
CA LYS A 40 15.66 -4.92 -2.75
C LYS A 40 15.13 -3.51 -2.42
N GLY A 41 15.82 -2.49 -2.92
CA GLY A 41 15.49 -1.10 -2.68
C GLY A 41 14.14 -0.81 -3.32
N GLY A 42 13.12 -0.65 -2.48
CA GLY A 42 11.79 -0.23 -2.90
C GLY A 42 10.66 -0.94 -2.17
N ARG A 43 9.51 -0.26 -2.08
CA ARG A 43 8.24 -0.86 -1.69
C ARG A 43 8.01 -2.08 -2.58
N PRO A 44 7.67 -3.28 -2.05
CA PRO A 44 7.35 -4.42 -2.89
C PRO A 44 6.26 -4.01 -3.88
N ALA A 45 6.64 -3.96 -5.17
CA ALA A 45 5.69 -3.78 -6.23
C ALA A 45 4.88 -5.07 -6.27
N GLY A 46 3.71 -5.07 -5.62
CA GLY A 46 2.74 -6.16 -5.74
C GLY A 46 2.59 -6.53 -7.21
N ARG A 47 2.52 -7.83 -7.48
CA ARG A 47 2.49 -8.47 -8.80
C ARG A 47 1.73 -7.59 -9.82
N LYS A 48 2.47 -6.81 -10.62
CA LYS A 48 1.86 -5.89 -11.60
C LYS A 48 1.22 -6.76 -12.67
N LEU A 49 -0.11 -6.81 -12.70
CA LEU A 49 -0.82 -7.31 -13.87
C LEU A 49 -0.59 -6.33 -15.03
N PRO A 50 -0.64 -6.77 -16.31
CA PRO A 50 -0.46 -5.90 -17.47
C PRO A 50 -1.39 -4.67 -17.48
N SER A 51 -2.52 -4.73 -16.77
CA SER A 51 -3.52 -3.67 -16.62
C SER A 51 -3.30 -2.74 -15.41
N GLY A 52 -2.20 -2.90 -14.66
CA GLY A 52 -2.07 -2.32 -13.32
C GLY A 52 -2.85 -3.11 -12.27
N ASN A 53 -2.67 -2.75 -10.99
CA ASN A 53 -3.27 -3.49 -9.87
C ASN A 53 -4.77 -3.23 -9.68
N THR A 54 -5.32 -2.18 -10.31
CA THR A 54 -6.72 -1.79 -10.18
C THR A 54 -7.40 -1.87 -11.55
N PRO A 55 -8.42 -2.73 -11.72
CA PRO A 55 -9.22 -2.78 -12.93
C PRO A 55 -9.90 -1.43 -13.20
N THR A 56 -9.93 -1.01 -14.46
CA THR A 56 -10.59 0.23 -14.90
C THR A 56 -11.93 -0.08 -15.56
N THR A 57 -12.98 0.67 -15.21
CA THR A 57 -14.30 0.59 -15.87
C THR A 57 -14.72 1.97 -16.34
N SER A 58 -15.16 2.08 -17.60
CA SER A 58 -15.64 3.34 -18.19
C SER A 58 -17.16 3.36 -18.22
N VAL A 59 -17.79 4.40 -17.67
CA VAL A 59 -19.24 4.59 -17.63
C VAL A 59 -19.59 5.94 -18.24
N ARG A 60 -20.62 5.99 -19.08
CA ARG A 60 -21.16 7.25 -19.60
C ARG A 60 -22.19 7.79 -18.63
N LEU A 61 -21.99 9.03 -18.17
CA LEU A 61 -22.92 9.73 -17.31
C LEU A 61 -23.62 10.84 -18.10
N PRO A 62 -24.94 11.04 -17.89
CA PRO A 62 -25.61 12.28 -18.27
C PRO A 62 -24.87 13.53 -17.74
N VAL A 63 -24.95 14.63 -18.50
CA VAL A 63 -24.18 15.86 -18.23
C VAL A 63 -24.53 16.47 -16.87
N ASP A 64 -25.80 16.44 -16.50
CA ASP A 64 -26.33 16.93 -15.22
C ASP A 64 -25.76 16.13 -14.03
N ILE A 65 -25.69 14.80 -14.16
CA ILE A 65 -25.10 13.94 -13.12
C ILE A 65 -23.61 14.20 -13.01
N LYS A 66 -22.91 14.38 -14.14
CA LYS A 66 -21.47 14.69 -14.15
C LYS A 66 -21.17 16.03 -13.47
N ALA A 67 -21.97 17.06 -13.74
CA ALA A 67 -21.82 18.37 -13.10
C ALA A 67 -21.99 18.26 -11.58
N ARG A 68 -23.06 17.61 -11.12
CA ARG A 68 -23.30 17.40 -9.67
C ARG A 68 -22.18 16.62 -8.98
N LEU A 69 -21.60 15.64 -9.67
CA LEU A 69 -20.45 14.89 -9.17
C LEU A 69 -19.22 15.79 -8.99
N ASP A 70 -18.94 16.65 -9.97
CA ASP A 70 -17.79 17.56 -9.91
C ASP A 70 -17.97 18.62 -8.81
N ASP A 71 -19.18 19.17 -8.67
CA ASP A 71 -19.50 20.13 -7.60
C ASP A 71 -19.30 19.50 -6.22
N ARG A 72 -19.77 18.26 -6.05
CA ARG A 72 -19.60 17.53 -4.78
C ARG A 72 -18.13 17.22 -4.49
N ALA A 73 -17.38 16.81 -5.51
CA ALA A 73 -15.96 16.53 -5.39
C ALA A 73 -15.15 17.79 -5.01
N ALA A 74 -15.48 18.94 -5.62
CA ALA A 74 -14.88 20.22 -5.28
C ALA A 74 -15.22 20.66 -3.85
N ALA A 75 -16.48 20.50 -3.42
CA ALA A 75 -16.90 20.84 -2.06
C ALA A 75 -16.23 19.99 -0.97
N GLU A 76 -15.87 18.75 -1.29
CA GLU A 76 -15.19 17.82 -0.37
C GLU A 76 -13.65 17.85 -0.51
N ASP A 77 -13.08 18.64 -1.43
CA ASP A 77 -11.66 18.63 -1.80
C ASP A 77 -11.12 17.21 -2.11
N VAL A 78 -11.89 16.44 -2.87
CA VAL A 78 -11.52 15.10 -3.33
C VAL A 78 -11.69 14.96 -4.84
N LYS A 79 -11.09 13.91 -5.42
CA LYS A 79 -11.29 13.60 -6.84
C LYS A 79 -12.69 13.00 -7.06
N PRO A 80 -13.35 13.25 -8.21
CA PRO A 80 -14.63 12.62 -8.55
C PRO A 80 -14.65 11.08 -8.42
N ALA A 81 -13.51 10.43 -8.73
CA ALA A 81 -13.35 8.98 -8.58
C ALA A 81 -13.44 8.48 -7.12
N GLU A 82 -13.20 9.32 -6.13
CA GLU A 82 -13.41 8.98 -4.72
C GLU A 82 -14.91 8.98 -4.38
N ILE A 83 -15.64 10.00 -4.82
CA ILE A 83 -17.10 10.07 -4.64
C ILE A 83 -17.78 8.88 -5.31
N ILE A 84 -17.39 8.52 -6.54
CA ILE A 84 -17.91 7.34 -7.26
C ILE A 84 -17.67 6.06 -6.44
N ARG A 85 -16.47 5.86 -5.88
CA ARG A 85 -16.15 4.67 -5.09
C ARG A 85 -17.01 4.57 -3.83
N ARG A 86 -17.18 5.68 -3.10
CA ARG A 86 -18.03 5.73 -1.90
C ARG A 86 -19.49 5.43 -2.24
N ALA A 87 -20.02 6.07 -3.29
CA ALA A 87 -21.39 5.86 -3.75
C ALA A 87 -21.65 4.41 -4.19
N LEU A 88 -20.69 3.76 -4.85
CA LEU A 88 -20.79 2.36 -5.26
C LEU A 88 -20.83 1.42 -4.04
N VAL A 89 -19.92 1.61 -3.07
CA VAL A 89 -19.93 0.83 -1.83
C VAL A 89 -21.24 1.02 -1.08
N GLU A 90 -21.66 2.27 -0.91
CA GLU A 90 -22.91 2.64 -0.26
C GLU A 90 -24.15 2.02 -0.93
N TYR A 91 -24.17 1.97 -2.26
CA TYR A 91 -25.26 1.34 -3.01
C TYR A 91 -25.30 -0.18 -2.79
N LEU A 92 -24.15 -0.86 -2.89
CA LEU A 92 -24.04 -2.31 -2.75
C LEU A 92 -24.33 -2.77 -1.31
N ASP A 93 -23.88 -2.00 -0.31
CA ASP A 93 -24.14 -2.30 1.10
C ASP A 93 -25.64 -2.18 1.45
N ARG A 94 -26.36 -1.26 0.79
CA ARG A 94 -27.80 -1.05 1.02
C ARG A 94 -28.72 -1.93 0.19
N HIS A 95 -28.23 -2.49 -0.91
CA HIS A 95 -29.00 -3.34 -1.82
C HIS A 95 -28.29 -4.69 -1.98
N PRO A 96 -28.18 -5.48 -0.89
CA PRO A 96 -27.70 -6.85 -1.00
C PRO A 96 -28.68 -7.66 -1.87
N ALA A 97 -28.12 -8.57 -2.67
CA ALA A 97 -28.89 -9.43 -3.57
C ALA A 97 -29.73 -10.47 -2.82
#